data_AF-A0A927AUF2-F1
#
_entry.id   AF-A0A927AUF2-F1
#
_cell.length_a   1.000
_cell.length_b   1.000
_cell.length_c   1.000
_cell.angle_alpha   90.00
_cell.angle_beta   90.00
_cell.angle_gamma   90.00
#
_symmetry.space_group_name_H-M   'P 1'
#
loop_
_entity.id
_entity.type
_entity.pdbx_description
1 polymer ?
#
loop_
_entity_poly.entity_id
_entity_poly.type
_entity_poly.pdbx_seq_one_letter_code
_entity_poly.pdbx_strand_id
1 'polypeptide(L)'
;MSGLIGKKIGMTSVYNADGQALACTVIETGPCVVTQVRSVEKDGYKAVQLGYGEKNEKHSNKPELGHFKKAGTTPKRKLVEFKEFEQELNLGETLTVADIFVEADFVDVVGTAKGR
;
A
#
# COMPACT_ATOMS: atom_id res chain seq x y z
N MET A 1 -9.59 -2.42 8.94
CA MET A 1 -8.94 -3.34 7.99
C MET A 1 -7.57 -2.80 7.62
N SER A 2 -6.53 -3.57 7.92
CA SER A 2 -5.15 -3.30 7.48
C SER A 2 -4.99 -3.65 6.00
N GLY A 3 -4.11 -2.95 5.28
CA GLY A 3 -3.93 -3.18 3.85
C GLY A 3 -2.67 -2.53 3.30
N LEU A 4 -2.29 -2.93 2.09
CA LEU A 4 -1.12 -2.42 1.37
C LEU A 4 -1.50 -1.99 -0.04
N ILE A 5 -0.64 -1.16 -0.63
CA ILE A 5 -0.75 -0.74 -2.03
C ILE A 5 0.24 -1.57 -2.84
N GLY A 6 -0.25 -2.19 -3.91
CA GLY A 6 0.58 -2.97 -4.82
C GLY A 6 0.29 -2.67 -6.28
N LYS A 7 1.16 -3.20 -7.15
CA LYS A 7 1.07 -3.12 -8.60
C LYS A 7 0.92 -4.53 -9.16
N LYS A 8 -0.12 -4.75 -9.98
CA LYS A 8 -0.24 -5.97 -10.77
C LYS A 8 0.90 -6.06 -11.77
N ILE A 9 1.72 -7.10 -11.68
CA ILE A 9 2.84 -7.36 -12.59
C ILE A 9 2.40 -8.25 -13.75
N GLY A 10 1.62 -9.29 -13.45
CA GLY A 10 1.20 -10.24 -14.46
C GLY A 10 0.40 -11.38 -13.87
N MET A 11 0.20 -12.41 -14.69
CA MET A 11 -0.47 -13.64 -14.31
C MET A 11 0.42 -14.81 -14.71
N THR A 12 0.45 -15.84 -13.87
CA THR A 12 1.21 -17.08 -14.10
C THR A 12 0.40 -18.26 -13.59
N SER A 13 0.91 -19.48 -13.78
CA SER A 13 0.37 -20.68 -13.16
C SER A 13 1.44 -21.35 -12.32
N VAL A 14 1.07 -21.82 -11.14
CA VAL A 14 1.92 -22.63 -10.26
C VAL A 14 1.28 -24.00 -10.10
N TYR A 15 2.10 -25.04 -9.96
CA TYR A 15 1.60 -26.39 -9.73
C TYR A 15 1.62 -26.69 -8.23
N ASN A 16 0.52 -27.21 -7.70
CA ASN A 16 0.50 -27.71 -6.33
C ASN A 16 1.18 -29.08 -6.22
N ALA A 17 1.30 -29.61 -5.00
CA ALA A 17 1.91 -30.91 -4.74
C ALA A 17 1.19 -32.07 -5.46
N ASP A 18 -0.11 -31.91 -5.74
CA ASP A 18 -0.93 -32.89 -6.45
C ASP A 18 -0.81 -32.79 -7.99
N GLY A 19 0.04 -31.89 -8.50
CA GLY A 19 0.26 -31.69 -9.94
C GLY A 19 -0.84 -30.90 -10.65
N GLN A 20 -1.74 -30.25 -9.91
CA GLN A 20 -2.79 -29.39 -10.46
C GLN A 20 -2.24 -27.98 -10.72
N ALA A 21 -2.57 -27.41 -11.89
CA ALA A 21 -2.21 -26.04 -12.24
C ALA A 21 -3.17 -25.04 -11.59
N LEU A 22 -2.64 -24.14 -10.75
CA LEU A 22 -3.37 -23.05 -10.11
C LEU A 22 -3.00 -21.73 -10.77
N ALA A 23 -4.01 -20.98 -11.21
CA ALA A 23 -3.82 -19.65 -11.79
C ALA A 23 -3.52 -18.62 -10.69
N CYS A 24 -2.42 -17.90 -10.82
CA CYS A 24 -1.96 -16.92 -9.85
C CYS A 24 -1.73 -15.55 -10.50
N THR A 25 -2.05 -14.49 -9.77
CA THR A 25 -1.70 -13.12 -10.16
C THR A 25 -0.52 -12.66 -9.32
N VAL A 26 0.53 -12.16 -9.98
CA VAL A 26 1.71 -11.61 -9.31
C VAL A 26 1.47 -10.14 -9.03
N ILE A 27 1.50 -9.76 -7.75
CA ILE A 27 1.33 -8.38 -7.28
C ILE A 27 2.63 -7.97 -6.59
N GLU A 28 3.31 -6.97 -7.13
CA GLU A 28 4.44 -6.32 -6.46
C GLU A 28 3.89 -5.37 -5.41
N THR A 29 4.13 -5.68 -4.14
CA THR A 29 3.63 -4.89 -3.02
C THR A 29 4.80 -4.46 -2.15
N GLY A 30 4.82 -3.18 -1.82
CA GLY A 30 5.80 -2.61 -0.90
C GLY A 30 7.16 -2.23 -1.52
N PRO A 31 8.01 -1.52 -0.74
CA PRO A 31 7.70 -0.97 0.59
C PRO A 31 6.65 0.15 0.52
N CYS A 32 5.64 0.09 1.41
CA CYS A 32 4.65 1.15 1.57
C CYS A 32 5.01 2.00 2.79
N VAL A 33 5.08 3.32 2.65
CA VAL A 33 5.49 4.22 3.75
C VAL A 33 4.27 4.93 4.32
N VAL A 34 4.19 5.04 5.65
CA VAL A 34 3.15 5.82 6.34
C VAL A 34 3.43 7.31 6.15
N THR A 35 2.59 7.96 5.35
CA THR A 35 2.74 9.38 5.02
C THR A 35 1.90 10.29 5.89
N GLN A 36 0.85 9.75 6.54
CA GLN A 36 0.03 10.49 7.49
C GLN A 36 -0.73 9.55 8.42
N VAL A 37 -0.88 9.93 9.68
CA VAL A 37 -1.75 9.28 10.66
C VAL A 37 -2.89 10.24 11.01
N ARG A 38 -4.14 9.81 10.80
CA ARG A 38 -5.36 10.58 11.09
C ARG A 38 -5.92 10.17 12.44
N SER A 39 -6.35 11.15 13.22
CA SER A 39 -6.90 10.95 14.56
C SER A 39 -8.28 11.59 14.68
N VAL A 40 -9.13 11.03 15.54
CA VAL A 40 -10.49 11.54 15.76
C VAL A 40 -10.48 13.01 16.22
N GLU A 41 -9.54 13.38 17.07
CA GLU A 41 -9.44 14.74 17.63
C GLU A 41 -9.11 15.81 16.58
N LYS A 42 -8.24 15.49 15.61
CA LYS A 42 -7.77 16.45 14.60
C LYS A 42 -8.56 16.39 13.30
N ASP A 43 -8.98 15.19 12.91
CA ASP A 43 -9.52 14.92 11.57
C ASP A 43 -10.98 14.43 11.60
N GLY A 44 -11.52 14.11 12.77
CA GLY A 44 -12.88 13.58 12.93
C GLY A 44 -13.03 12.07 12.66
N TYR A 45 -11.94 11.38 12.30
CA TYR A 45 -11.91 9.93 12.08
C TYR A 45 -10.50 9.34 12.26
N LYS A 46 -10.42 8.01 12.48
CA LYS A 46 -9.15 7.27 12.57
C LYS A 46 -8.82 6.61 11.23
N ALA A 47 -7.65 6.92 10.67
CA ALA A 47 -7.15 6.31 9.43
C ALA A 47 -5.63 6.45 9.31
N VAL A 48 -5.03 5.62 8.46
CA VAL A 48 -3.61 5.70 8.11
C VAL A 48 -3.48 5.89 6.60
N GLN A 49 -2.69 6.88 6.19
CA GLN A 49 -2.34 7.10 4.79
C GLN A 49 -1.03 6.39 4.47
N LEU A 50 -1.07 5.54 3.45
CA LEU A 50 0.10 4.85 2.92
C LEU A 50 0.49 5.41 1.56
N GLY A 51 1.79 5.51 1.33
CA GLY A 51 2.39 5.91 0.08
C GLY A 51 3.16 4.77 -0.58
N TYR A 52 2.98 4.60 -1.90
CA TYR A 52 3.64 3.57 -2.69
C TYR A 52 4.20 4.11 -4.02
N GLY A 53 5.35 3.54 -4.40
CA GLY A 53 6.08 3.80 -5.65
C GLY A 53 6.84 5.13 -5.63
N GLU A 54 8.03 5.15 -6.23
CA GLU A 54 8.90 6.33 -6.23
C GLU A 54 8.48 7.38 -7.27
N LYS A 55 8.47 8.65 -6.86
CA LYS A 55 8.24 9.82 -7.71
C LYS A 55 9.41 10.80 -7.57
N ASN A 56 9.97 11.24 -8.70
CA ASN A 56 11.04 12.23 -8.71
C ASN A 56 10.57 13.56 -8.12
N GLU A 57 11.43 14.22 -7.34
CA GLU A 57 11.13 15.53 -6.74
C GLU A 57 10.81 16.60 -7.79
N LYS A 58 11.51 16.58 -8.93
CA LYS A 58 11.25 17.50 -10.06
C LYS A 58 9.81 17.42 -10.59
N HIS A 59 9.16 16.27 -10.43
CA HIS A 59 7.78 16.05 -10.86
C HIS A 59 6.76 16.22 -9.72
N SER A 60 7.22 16.64 -8.54
CA SER A 60 6.40 16.82 -7.35
C SER A 60 6.21 18.32 -7.08
N ASN A 61 5.00 18.70 -6.66
CA ASN A 61 4.73 20.09 -6.33
C ASN A 61 5.23 20.44 -4.92
N LYS A 62 5.40 21.73 -4.62
CA LYS A 62 5.91 22.18 -3.29
C LYS A 62 5.09 21.66 -2.10
N PRO A 63 3.73 21.66 -2.15
CA PRO A 63 2.93 21.07 -1.08
C PRO A 63 3.18 19.59 -0.83
N GLU A 64 3.25 18.78 -1.90
CA GLU A 64 3.56 17.34 -1.82
C GLU A 64 4.93 17.13 -1.19
N LEU A 65 5.95 17.88 -1.62
CA LEU A 65 7.29 17.80 -1.06
C LEU A 65 7.29 18.08 0.45
N GLY A 66 6.57 19.12 0.89
CA GLY A 66 6.42 19.43 2.31
C GLY A 66 5.72 18.32 3.10
N HIS A 67 4.73 17.67 2.49
CA HIS A 67 4.02 16.53 3.08
C HIS A 67 4.94 15.33 3.29
N PHE A 68 5.62 14.88 2.23
CA PHE A 68 6.53 13.73 2.29
C PHE A 68 7.75 13.99 3.17
N LYS A 69 8.26 15.24 3.19
CA LYS A 69 9.37 15.63 4.06
C LYS A 69 9.02 15.53 5.55
N LYS A 70 7.77 15.83 5.94
CA LYS A 70 7.30 15.64 7.32
C LYS A 70 7.30 14.16 7.72
N ALA A 71 6.99 13.28 6.78
CA ALA A 71 7.06 11.83 6.98
C ALA A 71 8.45 11.23 6.75
N GLY A 72 9.48 12.04 6.48
CA GLY A 72 10.85 11.56 6.29
C GLY A 72 11.06 10.69 5.06
N THR A 73 10.18 10.78 4.05
CA THR A 73 10.23 9.93 2.85
C THR A 73 10.42 10.73 1.57
N THR A 74 10.90 10.05 0.52
CA THR A 74 10.83 10.52 -0.86
C THR A 74 9.37 10.63 -1.32
N PRO A 75 9.08 11.46 -2.34
CA PRO A 75 7.73 11.58 -2.88
C PRO A 75 7.23 10.26 -3.45
N LYS A 76 5.98 9.92 -3.12
CA LYS A 76 5.34 8.69 -3.60
C LYS A 76 4.36 8.94 -4.74
N ARG A 77 4.17 7.97 -5.63
CA ARG A 77 3.26 8.07 -6.78
C ARG A 77 1.80 7.89 -6.41
N LYS A 78 1.53 6.96 -5.48
CA LYS A 78 0.17 6.63 -5.05
C LYS A 78 0.06 6.86 -3.55
N LEU A 79 -1.01 7.52 -3.15
CA LEU A 79 -1.42 7.70 -1.77
C LEU A 79 -2.81 7.09 -1.63
N VAL A 80 -3.01 6.25 -0.61
CA VAL A 80 -4.32 5.67 -0.27
C VAL A 80 -4.49 5.70 1.24
N GLU A 81 -5.69 6.03 1.70
CA GLU A 81 -6.04 5.99 3.11
C GLU A 81 -6.77 4.68 3.44
N PHE A 82 -6.35 4.04 4.52
CA PHE A 82 -6.97 2.86 5.10
C PHE A 82 -7.63 3.23 6.42
N LYS A 83 -8.93 2.94 6.54
CA LYS A 83 -9.68 3.14 7.78
C LYS A 83 -9.48 1.96 8.71
N GLU A 84 -9.45 2.23 10.02
CA GLU A 84 -9.40 1.19 11.06
C GLU A 84 -8.22 0.23 10.88
N PHE A 85 -7.02 0.78 10.68
CA PHE A 85 -5.79 -0.02 10.69
C PHE A 85 -5.65 -0.67 12.08
N GLU A 86 -5.40 -1.98 12.12
CA GLU A 86 -5.40 -2.74 13.37
C GLU A 86 -4.18 -2.42 14.23
N GLN A 87 -3.06 -2.15 13.57
CA GLN A 87 -1.80 -1.77 14.21
C GLN A 87 -1.71 -0.24 14.36
N GLU A 88 -1.13 0.21 15.47
CA GLU A 88 -0.77 1.61 15.63
C GLU A 88 0.55 1.89 14.92
N LEU A 89 0.46 2.59 13.80
CA LEU A 89 1.61 2.91 12.96
C LEU A 89 2.06 4.34 13.19
N ASN A 90 3.37 4.53 13.14
CA ASN A 90 3.98 5.85 13.28
C ASN A 90 4.26 6.49 11.91
N LEU A 91 4.37 7.81 11.92
CA LEU A 91 4.70 8.57 10.72
C LEU A 91 6.10 8.19 10.21
N GLY A 92 6.22 7.89 8.91
CA GLY A 92 7.48 7.50 8.27
C GLY A 92 7.81 6.00 8.39
N GLU A 93 6.99 5.22 9.09
CA GLU A 93 7.14 3.78 9.19
C GLU A 93 6.94 3.11 7.82
N THR A 94 7.68 2.02 7.57
CA THR A 94 7.62 1.27 6.32
C THR A 94 7.03 -0.10 6.55
N LEU A 95 6.02 -0.43 5.77
CA LEU A 95 5.32 -1.72 5.79
C LEU A 95 5.72 -2.57 4.59
N THR A 96 5.97 -3.84 4.85
CA THR A 96 6.21 -4.90 3.88
C THR A 96 5.06 -5.91 3.86
N VAL A 97 5.08 -6.82 2.89
CA VAL A 97 4.05 -7.86 2.76
C VAL A 97 3.99 -8.75 4.00
N ALA A 98 5.15 -9.10 4.56
CA ALA A 98 5.26 -10.00 5.70
C ALA A 98 4.71 -9.39 7.01
N ASP A 99 4.62 -8.06 7.10
CA ASP A 99 4.14 -7.37 8.30
C ASP A 99 2.60 -7.40 8.40
N ILE A 100 1.91 -7.62 7.27
CA ILE A 100 0.46 -7.48 7.15
C ILE A 100 -0.24 -8.78 6.74
N PHE A 101 0.38 -9.59 5.87
CA PHE A 101 -0.24 -10.79 5.31
C PHE A 101 0.48 -12.05 5.76
N VAL A 102 -0.31 -13.06 6.14
CA VAL A 102 0.18 -14.41 6.44
C VAL A 102 -0.16 -15.33 5.26
N GLU A 103 0.59 -16.43 5.12
CA GLU A 103 0.28 -17.43 4.11
C GLU A 103 -1.14 -17.99 4.30
N ALA A 104 -1.84 -18.17 3.18
CA ALA A 104 -3.23 -18.65 3.09
C ALA A 104 -4.33 -17.68 3.58
N ASP A 105 -4.01 -16.41 3.81
CA ASP A 105 -5.03 -15.38 4.07
C ASP A 105 -5.90 -15.08 2.84
N PHE A 106 -7.20 -14.91 3.06
CA PHE A 106 -8.09 -14.34 2.07
C PHE A 106 -7.94 -12.82 2.04
N VAL A 107 -7.79 -12.25 0.84
CA VAL A 107 -7.57 -10.81 0.66
C VAL A 107 -8.60 -10.20 -0.27
N ASP A 108 -9.09 -9.01 0.10
CA ASP A 108 -9.93 -8.18 -0.76
C ASP A 108 -9.06 -7.27 -1.64
N VAL A 109 -9.22 -7.37 -2.97
CA VAL A 109 -8.43 -6.60 -3.93
C VAL A 109 -9.29 -5.57 -4.64
N VAL A 110 -8.91 -4.29 -4.52
CA VAL A 110 -9.56 -3.17 -5.22
C VAL A 110 -8.61 -2.61 -6.27
N GLY A 111 -9.10 -2.43 -7.50
CA GLY A 111 -8.33 -1.87 -8.61
C GLY A 111 -9.20 -1.21 -9.66
N THR A 112 -8.57 -0.40 -10.51
CA THR A 112 -9.26 0.23 -11.65
C THR A 112 -9.32 -0.75 -12.82
N ALA A 113 -10.52 -1.06 -13.30
CA ALA A 113 -10.72 -1.92 -14.46
C ALA A 113 -10.27 -1.22 -15.76
N LYS A 114 -9.90 -2.02 -16.78
CA LYS A 114 -9.59 -1.50 -18.11
C LYS A 114 -10.89 -0.98 -18.76
N GLY A 115 -10.86 0.25 -19.28
CA GLY A 115 -11.95 0.78 -20.11
C GLY A 115 -12.17 -0.08 -21.35
N ARG A 116 -13.44 -0.25 -21.74
CA ARG A 116 -13.83 -0.98 -22.94
C ARG A 116 -13.61 -0.14 -24.19
#